data_AF-A0A2U3Z693-F1
#
_entry.id   AF-A0A2U3Z693-F1
#
_cell.length_a   1.000
_cell.length_b   1.000
_cell.length_c   1.000
_cell.angle_alpha   90.00
_cell.angle_beta   90.00
_cell.angle_gamma   90.00
#
_symmetry.space_group_name_H-M   'P 1'
#
loop_
_entity.id
_entity.type
_entity.pdbx_description
1 polymer ?
#
loop_
_entity_poly.entity_id
_entity_poly.type
_entity_poly.pdbx_seq_one_letter_code
_entity_poly.pdbx_strand_id
1 'polypeptide(L)'
;MSATMKLKQGSFLWYLYLDKLYCLLSVRNVKALLEYFHLLDVHHNNTLNDVLFYHFLHHVTSWKRTQIMTVFNMLDWNAMGEIGFDQFYMLVCILLAQQASNKSGSGAEEAECGCRHHPAK
;
A
#
# COMPACT_ATOMS: atom_id res chain seq x y z
N MET A 1 -1.20 -23.01 -10.16
CA MET A 1 -1.81 -22.47 -8.91
C MET A 1 -1.57 -20.97 -8.88
N SER A 2 -2.57 -20.16 -9.22
CA SER A 2 -2.46 -18.70 -9.09
C SER A 2 -2.59 -18.36 -7.60
N ALA A 3 -1.47 -18.09 -6.94
CA ALA A 3 -1.48 -17.57 -5.58
C ALA A 3 -1.79 -16.07 -5.68
N THR A 4 -3.03 -15.69 -5.39
CA THR A 4 -3.44 -14.28 -5.36
C THR A 4 -2.62 -13.53 -4.32
N MET A 5 -2.13 -12.34 -4.67
CA MET A 5 -1.40 -11.47 -3.75
C MET A 5 -2.25 -11.18 -2.51
N LYS A 6 -1.65 -11.33 -1.33
CA LYS A 6 -2.30 -11.01 -0.06
C LYS A 6 -1.42 -10.05 0.73
N LEU A 7 -2.04 -9.00 1.27
CA LEU A 7 -1.44 -8.22 2.34
C LEU A 7 -1.38 -9.07 3.60
N LYS A 8 -0.24 -9.04 4.28
CA LYS A 8 -0.04 -9.74 5.55
C LYS A 8 -0.80 -9.01 6.66
N GLN A 9 -1.64 -9.74 7.39
CA GLN A 9 -2.34 -9.22 8.55
C GLN A 9 -1.33 -8.72 9.59
N GLY A 10 -1.64 -7.61 10.26
CA GLY A 10 -0.77 -6.98 11.24
C GLY A 10 0.34 -6.10 10.64
N SER A 11 0.55 -6.12 9.32
CA SER A 11 1.43 -5.15 8.67
C SER A 11 0.79 -3.76 8.67
N PHE A 12 1.62 -2.71 8.62
CA PHE A 12 1.14 -1.32 8.62
C PHE A 12 0.08 -1.05 7.54
N LEU A 13 0.29 -1.56 6.31
CA LEU A 13 -0.65 -1.39 5.21
C LEU A 13 -2.04 -2.00 5.48
N TRP A 14 -2.13 -2.99 6.37
CA TRP A 14 -3.41 -3.62 6.72
C TRP A 14 -4.40 -2.65 7.37
N TYR A 15 -3.90 -1.59 8.00
CA TYR A 15 -4.68 -0.59 8.72
C TYR A 15 -5.01 0.65 7.87
N LEU A 16 -4.48 0.73 6.64
CA LEU A 16 -4.77 1.82 5.73
C LEU A 16 -6.08 1.57 5.00
N TYR A 17 -6.89 2.62 4.88
CA TYR A 17 -8.11 2.61 4.10
C TYR A 17 -7.89 3.34 2.78
N LEU A 18 -8.19 2.65 1.68
CA LEU A 18 -8.23 3.20 0.33
C LEU A 18 -9.68 3.55 -0.02
N ASP A 19 -9.89 4.78 -0.47
CA ASP A 19 -11.16 5.20 -1.03
C ASP A 19 -11.40 4.46 -2.37
N LYS A 20 -12.50 3.72 -2.47
CA LYS A 20 -12.79 2.89 -3.64
C LYS A 20 -13.23 3.69 -4.88
N LEU A 21 -13.73 4.90 -4.69
CA LEU A 21 -14.17 5.75 -5.81
C LEU A 21 -12.98 6.39 -6.50
N TYR A 22 -12.00 6.85 -5.71
CA TYR A 22 -10.85 7.59 -6.22
C TYR A 22 -9.57 6.77 -6.30
N CYS A 23 -9.51 5.58 -5.69
CA CYS A 23 -8.28 4.79 -5.51
C CYS A 23 -7.15 5.59 -4.84
N LEU A 24 -7.51 6.45 -3.88
CA LEU A 24 -6.59 7.30 -3.14
C LEU A 24 -6.74 7.09 -1.64
N LEU A 25 -5.67 7.39 -0.91
CA LEU A 25 -5.71 7.47 0.55
C LEU A 25 -6.26 8.84 0.99
N SER A 26 -6.92 8.86 2.14
CA SER A 26 -7.23 10.13 2.81
C SER A 26 -5.95 10.86 3.19
N VAL A 27 -6.00 12.19 3.34
CA VAL A 27 -4.83 13.01 3.76
C VAL A 27 -4.18 12.47 5.04
N ARG A 28 -4.99 11.98 5.99
CA ARG A 28 -4.49 11.37 7.24
C ARG A 28 -3.68 10.10 6.97
N ASN A 29 -4.15 9.23 6.09
CA ASN A 29 -3.47 7.99 5.72
C ASN A 29 -2.21 8.27 4.87
N VAL A 30 -2.25 9.29 3.99
CA VAL A 30 -1.06 9.75 3.26
C VAL A 30 0.01 10.24 4.22
N LYS A 31 -0.36 11.07 5.21
CA LYS A 31 0.59 11.56 6.22
C LYS A 31 1.21 10.39 7.00
N ALA A 32 0.38 9.45 7.48
CA ALA A 32 0.89 8.27 8.18
C ALA A 32 1.83 7.42 7.30
N LEU A 33 1.51 7.28 6.01
CA LEU A 33 2.35 6.55 5.05
C LEU A 33 3.66 7.28 4.75
N LEU A 34 3.66 8.60 4.69
CA LEU A 34 4.87 9.40 4.50
C LEU A 34 5.83 9.27 5.69
N GLU A 35 5.32 9.36 6.92
CA GLU A 35 6.12 9.11 8.12
C GLU A 35 6.67 7.68 8.12
N TYR A 36 5.86 6.69 7.73
CA TYR A 36 6.30 5.31 7.60
C TYR A 36 7.39 5.14 6.53
N PHE A 37 7.28 5.84 5.40
CA PHE A 37 8.31 5.86 4.36
C PHE A 37 9.63 6.43 4.88
N HIS A 38 9.59 7.52 5.63
CA HIS A 38 10.80 8.07 6.26
C HIS A 38 11.43 7.14 7.30
N LEU A 39 10.63 6.30 7.98
CA LEU A 39 11.16 5.25 8.86
C LEU A 39 11.86 4.12 8.09
N LEU A 40 11.43 3.84 6.85
CA LEU A 40 12.07 2.86 5.97
C LEU A 40 13.35 3.40 5.33
N ASP A 41 13.36 4.70 4.99
CA ASP A 41 14.51 5.40 4.41
C ASP A 41 15.59 5.70 5.47
N VAL A 42 16.34 4.65 5.82
CA VAL A 42 17.46 4.73 6.78
C VAL A 42 18.62 5.59 6.30
N HIS A 43 18.66 5.95 5.01
CA HIS A 43 19.70 6.78 4.42
C HIS A 43 19.32 8.27 4.39
N HIS A 44 18.04 8.60 4.64
CA HIS A 44 17.49 9.96 4.62
C HIS A 44 17.66 10.66 3.27
N ASN A 45 17.57 9.90 2.18
CA ASN A 45 17.67 10.40 0.81
C ASN A 45 16.29 10.74 0.19
N ASN A 46 15.21 10.55 0.95
CA ASN A 46 13.82 10.54 0.47
C ASN A 46 13.55 9.48 -0.61
N THR A 47 14.31 8.40 -0.58
CA THR A 47 14.21 7.29 -1.54
C THR A 47 14.44 5.94 -0.86
N LEU A 48 13.97 4.86 -1.49
CA LEU A 48 14.26 3.49 -1.09
C LEU A 48 15.05 2.79 -2.20
N ASN A 49 16.22 2.28 -1.86
CA ASN A 49 16.95 1.37 -2.76
C ASN A 49 16.26 0.00 -2.85
N ASP A 50 16.76 -0.85 -3.74
CA ASP A 50 16.27 -2.21 -3.99
C ASP A 50 16.22 -3.09 -2.73
N VAL A 51 17.21 -2.98 -1.85
CA VAL A 51 17.28 -3.75 -0.58
C VAL A 51 16.16 -3.31 0.38
N LEU A 52 16.03 -2.01 0.63
CA LEU A 52 14.99 -1.47 1.53
C LEU A 52 13.59 -1.77 0.99
N PHE A 53 13.40 -1.52 -0.30
CA PHE A 53 12.14 -1.82 -1.00
C PHE A 53 11.79 -3.31 -0.94
N TYR A 54 12.78 -4.19 -1.14
CA TYR A 54 12.59 -5.63 -1.05
C TYR A 54 12.13 -6.07 0.33
N HIS A 55 12.82 -5.62 1.38
CA HIS A 55 12.47 -5.99 2.75
C HIS A 55 11.09 -5.47 3.16
N PHE A 56 10.74 -4.25 2.75
CA PHE A 56 9.39 -3.72 2.93
C PHE A 56 8.33 -4.60 2.26
N LEU A 57 8.43 -4.84 0.95
CA LEU A 57 7.40 -5.60 0.23
C LEU A 57 7.32 -7.04 0.70
N HIS A 58 8.45 -7.65 1.02
CA HIS A 58 8.50 -8.99 1.59
C HIS A 58 7.85 -9.03 2.98
N HIS A 59 7.96 -7.97 3.78
CA HIS A 59 7.31 -7.87 5.08
C HIS A 59 5.79 -7.69 4.98
N VAL A 60 5.30 -6.89 4.04
CA VAL A 60 3.87 -6.52 3.97
C VAL A 60 3.04 -7.40 3.03
N THR A 61 3.66 -8.17 2.12
CA THR A 61 2.97 -9.02 1.15
C THR A 61 3.39 -10.50 1.22
N SER A 62 2.65 -11.36 0.54
CA SER A 62 3.02 -12.76 0.28
C SER A 62 3.90 -12.97 -0.97
N TRP A 63 4.43 -11.90 -1.58
CA TRP A 63 5.20 -12.00 -2.82
C TRP A 63 6.57 -12.67 -2.65
N LYS A 64 6.98 -13.38 -3.70
CA LYS A 64 8.33 -13.94 -3.84
C LYS A 64 9.32 -12.86 -4.29
N ARG A 65 10.61 -13.08 -4.01
CA ARG A 65 11.69 -12.17 -4.42
C ARG A 65 11.63 -11.79 -5.90
N THR A 66 11.40 -12.74 -6.80
CA THR A 66 11.31 -12.47 -8.24
C THR A 66 10.19 -11.48 -8.57
N GLN A 67 8.99 -11.65 -7.97
CA GLN A 67 7.86 -10.74 -8.17
C GLN A 67 8.17 -9.34 -7.65
N ILE A 68 8.78 -9.26 -6.46
CA ILE A 68 9.16 -7.99 -5.83
C ILE A 68 10.17 -7.23 -6.70
N MET A 69 11.22 -7.92 -7.19
CA MET A 69 12.23 -7.30 -8.05
C MET A 69 11.67 -6.90 -9.42
N THR A 70 10.71 -7.66 -9.96
CA THR A 70 9.98 -7.22 -11.16
C THR A 70 9.23 -5.92 -10.92
N VAL A 71 8.52 -5.79 -9.80
CA VAL A 71 7.80 -4.54 -9.47
C VAL A 71 8.77 -3.39 -9.23
N PHE A 72 9.91 -3.62 -8.56
CA PHE A 72 10.94 -2.60 -8.39
C PHE A 72 11.40 -2.04 -9.74
N ASN A 73 11.80 -2.93 -10.66
CA ASN A 73 12.25 -2.53 -12.00
C ASN A 73 11.17 -1.82 -12.82
N MET A 74 9.89 -2.11 -12.57
CA MET A 74 8.77 -1.41 -13.22
C MET A 74 8.57 0.00 -12.67
N LEU A 75 8.83 0.23 -11.38
CA LEU A 75 8.66 1.53 -10.73
C LEU A 75 9.89 2.44 -10.88
N ASP A 76 11.09 1.86 -10.92
CA ASP A 76 12.38 2.52 -11.20
C ASP A 76 12.55 2.76 -12.72
N TRP A 77 11.58 3.43 -13.33
CA TRP A 77 11.51 3.65 -14.78
C TRP A 77 12.69 4.44 -15.34
N ASN A 78 13.36 5.24 -14.50
CA ASN A 78 14.54 6.02 -14.85
C ASN A 78 15.87 5.31 -14.52
N ALA A 79 15.82 4.07 -14.03
CA ALA A 79 16.97 3.23 -13.71
C ALA A 79 17.95 3.90 -12.74
N MET A 80 17.44 4.65 -11.76
CA MET A 80 18.26 5.28 -10.72
C MET A 80 18.64 4.29 -9.61
N GLY A 81 17.99 3.13 -9.56
CA GLY A 81 18.13 2.17 -8.48
C GLY A 81 17.42 2.60 -7.20
N GLU A 82 16.48 3.55 -7.30
CA GLU A 82 15.83 4.20 -6.16
C GLU A 82 14.35 4.48 -6.42
N ILE A 83 13.53 4.29 -5.39
CA ILE A 83 12.09 4.55 -5.40
C ILE A 83 11.78 5.73 -4.48
N GLY A 84 11.35 6.84 -5.05
CA GLY A 84 10.83 7.99 -4.30
C GLY A 84 9.41 7.77 -3.78
N PHE A 85 8.94 8.73 -2.97
CA PHE A 85 7.64 8.61 -2.30
C PHE A 85 6.46 8.49 -3.28
N ASP A 86 6.47 9.18 -4.42
CA ASP A 86 5.35 9.14 -5.37
C ASP A 86 5.15 7.73 -5.98
N GLN A 87 6.25 7.08 -6.36
CA GLN A 87 6.25 5.71 -6.86
C GLN A 87 5.83 4.72 -5.77
N PHE A 88 6.35 4.92 -4.55
CA PHE A 88 5.97 4.13 -3.38
C PHE A 88 4.48 4.28 -3.03
N TYR A 89 3.95 5.50 -3.04
CA TYR A 89 2.54 5.80 -2.80
C TYR A 89 1.65 5.11 -3.83
N MET A 90 1.99 5.22 -5.11
CA MET A 90 1.25 4.56 -6.19
C MET A 90 1.19 3.04 -5.97
N LEU A 91 2.32 2.42 -5.63
CA LEU A 91 2.38 0.99 -5.32
C LEU A 91 1.47 0.63 -4.14
N VAL A 92 1.49 1.40 -3.05
CA VAL A 92 0.63 1.14 -1.88
C VAL A 92 -0.84 1.23 -2.25
N CYS A 93 -1.26 2.21 -3.05
CA CYS A 93 -2.63 2.31 -3.54
C CYS A 93 -3.02 1.08 -4.39
N ILE A 94 -2.14 0.61 -5.29
CA ILE A 94 -2.38 -0.60 -6.10
C ILE A 94 -2.53 -1.84 -5.21
N LEU A 95 -1.65 -2.01 -4.21
CA LEU A 95 -1.72 -3.14 -3.28
C LEU A 95 -3.03 -3.16 -2.49
N LEU A 96 -3.48 -2.00 -2.00
CA LEU A 96 -4.73 -1.88 -1.26
C LEU A 96 -5.96 -2.11 -2.14
N ALA A 97 -5.95 -1.63 -3.39
CA ALA A 97 -7.02 -1.86 -4.35
C ALA A 97 -7.16 -3.36 -4.69
N GLN A 98 -6.03 -4.04 -4.91
CA GLN A 98 -6.01 -5.49 -5.14
C GLN A 98 -6.46 -6.27 -3.91
N GLN A 99 -6.09 -5.84 -2.70
CA GLN A 99 -6.59 -6.47 -1.48
C GLN A 99 -8.12 -6.29 -1.34
N ALA A 100 -8.66 -5.13 -1.69
CA ALA A 100 -10.09 -4.85 -1.62
C ALA A 100 -10.90 -5.71 -2.62
N SER A 101 -10.40 -5.89 -3.84
CA SER A 101 -11.04 -6.76 -4.84
C SER A 101 -11.00 -8.24 -4.46
N ASN A 102 -9.93 -8.68 -3.78
CA ASN A 102 -9.83 -10.04 -3.26
C ASN A 102 -10.80 -10.31 -2.11
N LYS A 103 -11.14 -9.29 -1.29
CA LYS A 103 -12.10 -9.42 -0.19
C LYS A 103 -13.55 -9.51 -0.66
N SER A 104 -13.91 -8.91 -1.80
CA SER A 104 -15.27 -9.00 -2.36
C SER A 104 -15.66 -10.42 -2.84
N GLY A 105 -14.72 -11.37 -2.92
CA GLY A 105 -15.01 -12.78 -3.18
C GLY A 105 -15.28 -13.64 -1.94
N SER A 106 -15.16 -13.08 -0.73
CA SER A 106 -15.41 -13.77 0.54
C SER A 106 -16.34 -12.90 1.39
N GLY A 107 -17.61 -13.28 1.49
CA GLY A 107 -18.68 -12.50 2.13
C GLY A 107 -18.38 -12.09 3.57
N ALA A 108 -17.77 -10.92 3.73
CA ALA A 108 -17.69 -10.18 4.98
C ALA A 108 -18.02 -8.72 4.66
N GLU A 109 -19.30 -8.43 4.80
CA GLU A 109 -19.91 -7.11 4.80
C GLU A 109 -19.52 -6.35 6.08
N GLU A 110 -19.68 -5.02 6.02
CA GLU A 110 -19.69 -4.04 7.11
C GLU A 110 -18.39 -3.35 7.56
N ALA A 111 -18.33 -2.05 7.28
CA ALA A 111 -18.55 -1.02 8.31
C ALA A 111 -18.96 0.30 7.62
N GLU A 112 -20.27 0.55 7.53
CA GLU A 112 -20.78 1.89 7.26
C GLU A 112 -20.40 2.79 8.46
N CYS A 113 -19.60 3.83 8.19
CA CYS A 113 -19.42 4.93 9.13
C CYS A 113 -20.72 5.74 9.17
N GLY A 114 -21.61 5.39 10.10
CA GLY A 114 -22.87 6.08 10.33
C GLY A 114 -22.67 7.49 10.91
N CYS A 115 -22.47 8.48 10.05
CA CYS A 115 -22.76 9.87 10.40
C CYS A 115 -24.28 10.06 10.38
N ARG A 116 -24.94 9.83 11.52
CA ARG A 116 -26.36 10.16 11.74
C ARG A 116 -26.56 11.66 11.46
N HIS A 117 -27.16 11.99 10.32
CA HIS A 117 -27.82 13.29 10.16
C HIS A 117 -29.09 13.26 11.00
N HIS A 118 -29.12 14.04 12.07
CA HIS A 118 -30.38 14.39 12.72
C HIS A 118 -31.19 15.29 11.77
N PRO A 119 -32.47 15.00 11.50
CA PRO A 119 -33.32 15.95 10.83
C PRO A 119 -33.55 17.16 11.75
N ALA A 120 -33.31 18.36 11.24
CA ALA A 120 -33.76 19.59 11.88
C ALA A 120 -35.30 19.58 11.91
N LYS A 121 -35.86 19.87 13.08
CA LYS A 121 -37.28 20.19 13.25
C LYS A 121 -37.60 21.53 12.60
#